data_AF-A0A1H8M315-F1
#
_entry.id   AF-A0A1H8M315-F1
#
_cell.length_a   1.000
_cell.length_b   1.000
_cell.length_c   1.000
_cell.angle_alpha   90.00
_cell.angle_beta   90.00
_cell.angle_gamma   90.00
#
_symmetry.space_group_name_H-M   'P 1'
#
loop_
_entity.id
_entity.type
_entity.pdbx_description
1 polymer ?
#
loop_
_entity_poly.entity_id
_entity_poly.type
_entity_poly.pdbx_seq_one_letter_code
_entity_poly.pdbx_strand_id
1 'polypeptide(L)'
;MKKNMILTNTQTERYNSTFPIIGENALEVILNLKGRGRNSWKVVLPNILEVNNPTTPQEKNYFKELDQAIDLDEQYTATDMTQIVSEVRYTTGMSPFLSKIESNCLSELFKLFLWEETYEIVDEKKVLIGYKPICRLRK
;
A
#
# COMPACT_ATOMS: atom_id res chain seq x y z
N MET A 1 -10.94 -0.38 26.58
CA MET A 1 -10.81 1.09 26.74
C MET A 1 -10.24 1.67 25.46
N LYS A 2 -11.02 2.43 24.68
CA LYS A 2 -10.45 3.26 23.60
C LYS A 2 -9.71 4.42 24.27
N LYS A 3 -8.37 4.38 24.25
CA LYS A 3 -7.55 5.51 24.68
C LYS A 3 -8.00 6.71 23.83
N ASN A 4 -8.39 7.82 24.46
CA ASN A 4 -8.60 9.08 23.74
C ASN A 4 -7.25 9.46 23.13
N MET A 5 -7.08 9.12 21.87
CA MET A 5 -5.81 9.26 21.18
C MET A 5 -5.74 10.69 20.65
N ILE A 6 -4.86 11.47 21.24
CA ILE A 6 -4.62 12.86 20.84
C ILE A 6 -3.56 12.85 19.74
N LEU A 7 -3.91 13.34 18.56
CA LEU A 7 -2.96 13.52 17.46
C LEU A 7 -2.00 14.67 17.77
N THR A 8 -0.74 14.51 17.39
CA THR A 8 0.21 15.63 17.34
C THR A 8 -0.21 16.66 16.28
N ASN A 9 0.26 17.91 16.37
CA ASN A 9 -0.04 18.94 15.37
C ASN A 9 0.26 18.48 13.93
N THR A 10 1.42 17.86 13.71
CA THR A 10 1.80 17.32 12.40
C THR A 10 0.88 16.19 11.95
N GLN A 11 0.44 15.31 12.85
CA GLN A 11 -0.54 14.27 12.48
C GLN A 11 -1.90 14.87 12.14
N THR A 12 -2.34 15.89 12.88
CA THR A 12 -3.60 16.62 12.60
C THR A 12 -3.55 17.29 11.23
N GLU A 13 -2.46 17.97 10.87
CA GLU A 13 -2.27 18.57 9.55
C GLU A 13 -2.33 17.53 8.42
N ARG A 14 -1.65 16.40 8.61
CA ARG A 14 -1.65 15.30 7.64
C ARG A 14 -3.02 14.64 7.52
N TYR A 15 -3.73 14.45 8.64
CA TYR A 15 -5.08 13.93 8.65
C TYR A 15 -6.03 14.86 7.90
N ASN A 16 -6.03 16.16 8.23
CA ASN A 16 -6.89 17.14 7.58
C ASN A 16 -6.65 17.26 6.07
N SER A 17 -5.41 17.07 5.61
CA SER A 17 -5.08 17.10 4.18
C SER A 17 -5.43 15.81 3.43
N THR A 18 -5.50 14.66 4.10
CA THR A 18 -5.79 13.36 3.47
C THR A 18 -7.23 12.90 3.62
N PHE A 19 -7.92 13.30 4.69
CA PHE A 19 -9.31 12.94 4.93
C PHE A 19 -10.25 13.28 3.77
N PRO A 20 -10.14 14.44 3.07
CA PRO A 20 -10.96 14.71 1.89
C PRO A 20 -10.75 13.72 0.73
N ILE A 21 -9.62 13.00 0.70
CA ILE A 21 -9.22 12.12 -0.39
C ILE A 21 -9.60 10.66 -0.07
N ILE A 22 -9.17 10.17 1.10
CA ILE A 22 -9.29 8.75 1.49
C ILE A 22 -10.31 8.51 2.62
N GLY A 23 -10.99 9.55 3.08
CA GLY A 23 -12.08 9.46 4.05
C GLY A 23 -11.65 8.81 5.36
N GLU A 24 -12.42 7.83 5.81
CA GLU A 24 -12.27 7.17 7.11
C GLU A 24 -10.91 6.47 7.28
N ASN A 25 -10.29 6.04 6.18
CA ASN A 25 -8.96 5.42 6.18
C ASN A 25 -7.86 6.40 6.62
N ALA A 26 -8.10 7.73 6.53
CA ALA A 26 -7.07 8.74 6.82
C ALA A 26 -6.48 8.61 8.21
N LEU A 27 -7.32 8.40 9.24
CA LEU A 27 -6.84 8.31 10.61
C LEU A 27 -5.88 7.14 10.76
N GLU A 28 -6.27 5.97 10.28
CA GLU A 28 -5.47 4.75 10.36
C GLU A 28 -4.14 4.89 9.61
N VAL A 29 -4.18 5.47 8.40
CA VAL A 29 -2.97 5.75 7.63
C VAL A 29 -2.02 6.66 8.41
N ILE A 30 -2.51 7.78 8.95
CA ILE A 30 -1.67 8.75 9.69
C ILE A 30 -1.02 8.14 10.93
N LEU A 31 -1.70 7.23 11.61
CA LEU A 31 -1.15 6.54 12.78
C LEU A 31 -0.08 5.51 12.44
N ASN A 32 -0.18 4.90 11.26
CA ASN A 32 0.75 3.88 10.80
C ASN A 32 1.93 4.43 9.97
N LEU A 33 2.00 5.75 9.78
CA LEU A 33 3.13 6.40 9.12
C LEU A 33 4.42 6.23 9.93
N LYS A 34 5.51 5.94 9.23
CA LYS A 34 6.86 5.86 9.80
C LYS A 34 7.65 7.13 9.48
N GLY A 35 8.69 7.42 10.27
CA GLY A 35 9.56 8.58 10.00
C GLY A 35 10.38 8.45 8.72
N ARG A 36 10.65 7.23 8.25
CA ARG A 36 11.47 6.90 7.09
C ARG A 36 10.99 5.63 6.38
N GLY A 37 11.47 5.41 5.16
CA GLY A 37 11.17 4.22 4.36
C GLY A 37 9.85 4.34 3.58
N ARG A 38 9.31 3.19 3.15
CA ARG A 38 8.14 3.12 2.26
C ARG A 38 6.84 3.65 2.87
N ASN A 39 6.66 3.49 4.19
CA ASN A 39 5.50 4.05 4.90
C ASN A 39 5.76 5.47 5.42
N SER A 40 6.75 6.18 4.88
CA SER A 40 6.99 7.57 5.26
C SER A 40 6.02 8.51 4.56
N TRP A 41 5.68 9.63 5.22
CA TRP A 41 4.79 10.63 4.65
C TRP A 41 5.20 11.09 3.23
N LYS A 42 6.50 11.27 3.01
CA LYS A 42 7.06 11.68 1.71
C LYS A 42 6.75 10.69 0.58
N VAL A 43 6.59 9.40 0.90
CA VAL A 43 6.28 8.33 -0.06
C VAL A 43 4.77 8.12 -0.16
N VAL A 44 4.08 8.10 0.99
CA VAL A 44 2.66 7.76 1.08
C VAL A 44 1.76 8.85 0.49
N LEU A 45 2.06 10.13 0.68
CA LEU A 45 1.22 11.20 0.15
C LEU A 45 1.13 11.18 -1.40
N PRO A 46 2.25 11.08 -2.16
CA PRO A 46 2.18 10.88 -3.60
C PRO A 46 1.36 9.66 -4.01
N ASN A 47 1.52 8.53 -3.31
CA ASN A 47 0.77 7.31 -3.60
C ASN A 47 -0.75 7.51 -3.41
N ILE A 48 -1.17 8.14 -2.30
CA ILE A 48 -2.57 8.51 -2.06
C ILE A 48 -3.11 9.35 -3.21
N LEU A 49 -2.36 10.35 -3.67
CA LEU A 49 -2.80 11.22 -4.76
C LEU A 49 -2.92 10.46 -6.09
N GLU A 50 -1.98 9.57 -6.41
CA GLU A 50 -1.98 8.77 -7.63
C GLU A 50 -3.17 7.81 -7.68
N VAL A 51 -3.32 6.94 -6.67
CA VAL A 51 -4.32 5.85 -6.72
C VAL A 51 -5.76 6.33 -6.59
N ASN A 52 -5.99 7.51 -6.00
CA ASN A 52 -7.32 8.10 -5.88
C ASN A 52 -7.66 9.09 -7.01
N ASN A 53 -6.72 9.42 -7.90
CA ASN A 53 -6.95 10.28 -9.07
C ASN A 53 -6.46 9.62 -10.37
N PRO A 54 -6.96 8.42 -10.74
CA PRO A 54 -6.57 7.75 -11.96
C PRO A 54 -6.92 8.60 -13.19
N THR A 55 -6.00 8.64 -14.15
CA THR A 55 -6.10 9.47 -15.36
C THR A 55 -6.92 8.81 -16.47
N THR A 56 -7.04 7.49 -16.45
CA THR A 56 -7.79 6.73 -17.45
C THR A 56 -8.80 5.75 -16.82
N PRO A 57 -9.88 5.39 -17.54
CA PRO A 57 -10.80 4.35 -17.08
C PRO A 57 -10.12 2.99 -16.86
N GLN A 58 -9.11 2.66 -17.69
CA GLN A 58 -8.33 1.43 -17.57
C GLN A 58 -7.53 1.42 -16.27
N GLU A 59 -6.82 2.50 -15.96
CA GLU A 59 -6.06 2.66 -14.71
C GLU A 59 -6.99 2.60 -13.48
N LYS A 60 -8.16 3.26 -13.56
CA LYS A 60 -9.17 3.17 -12.50
C LYS A 60 -9.62 1.74 -12.24
N ASN A 61 -9.87 0.96 -13.31
CA ASN A 61 -10.25 -0.43 -13.18
C ASN A 61 -9.11 -1.28 -12.61
N TYR A 62 -7.89 -1.07 -13.11
CA TYR A 62 -6.69 -1.75 -12.62
C TYR A 62 -6.45 -1.54 -11.12
N PHE A 63 -6.51 -0.32 -10.61
CA PHE A 63 -6.37 -0.07 -9.17
C PHE A 63 -7.51 -0.67 -8.34
N LYS A 64 -8.73 -0.71 -8.88
CA LYS A 64 -9.86 -1.36 -8.21
C LYS A 64 -9.64 -2.87 -8.08
N GLU A 65 -9.24 -3.53 -9.15
CA GLU A 65 -8.99 -4.99 -9.14
C GLU A 65 -7.80 -5.35 -8.24
N LEU A 66 -6.72 -4.55 -8.23
CA LEU A 66 -5.60 -4.75 -7.30
C LEU A 66 -6.02 -4.59 -5.83
N ASP A 67 -6.83 -3.59 -5.52
CA ASP A 67 -7.33 -3.33 -4.17
C ASP A 67 -8.21 -4.48 -3.66
N GLN A 68 -8.97 -5.11 -4.56
CA GLN A 68 -9.85 -6.24 -4.27
C GLN A 68 -9.11 -7.59 -4.15
N ALA A 69 -7.93 -7.71 -4.74
CA ALA A 69 -7.13 -8.94 -4.72
C ALA A 69 -6.28 -9.10 -3.45
N ILE A 70 -6.27 -8.10 -2.56
CA ILE A 70 -5.44 -8.06 -1.35
C ILE A 70 -6.34 -7.88 -0.12
N ASP A 71 -6.24 -8.85 0.78
CA ASP A 71 -6.86 -8.80 2.09
C ASP A 71 -5.92 -8.16 3.11
N LEU A 72 -6.49 -7.29 3.96
CA LEU A 72 -5.74 -6.75 5.09
C LEU A 72 -5.40 -7.88 6.06
N ASP A 73 -4.27 -7.70 6.73
CA ASP A 73 -3.75 -8.63 7.72
C ASP A 73 -3.28 -10.01 7.22
N GLU A 74 -3.37 -10.30 5.92
CA GLU A 74 -2.77 -11.49 5.32
C GLU A 74 -1.30 -11.27 4.96
N GLN A 75 -0.48 -12.32 5.04
CA GLN A 75 0.92 -12.26 4.62
C GLN A 75 1.06 -12.67 3.15
N TYR A 76 1.74 -11.83 2.37
CA TYR A 76 2.07 -12.10 0.97
C TYR A 76 3.58 -12.14 0.78
N THR A 77 4.06 -13.16 0.07
CA THR A 77 5.45 -13.21 -0.40
C THR A 77 5.63 -12.31 -1.63
N ALA A 78 6.88 -12.03 -2.01
CA ALA A 78 7.17 -11.31 -3.24
C ALA A 78 6.64 -12.04 -4.49
N THR A 79 6.63 -13.37 -4.46
CA THR A 79 6.05 -14.23 -5.51
C THR A 79 4.55 -14.05 -5.61
N ASP A 80 3.82 -14.10 -4.48
CA ASP A 80 2.36 -13.92 -4.45
C ASP A 80 1.97 -12.55 -5.02
N MET A 81 2.65 -11.49 -4.54
CA MET A 81 2.47 -10.13 -5.02
C MET A 81 2.73 -10.01 -6.53
N THR A 82 3.76 -10.69 -7.04
CA THR A 82 4.10 -10.70 -8.47
C THR A 82 3.02 -11.39 -9.30
N GLN A 83 2.49 -12.51 -8.81
CA GLN A 83 1.42 -13.25 -9.48
C GLN A 83 0.13 -12.42 -9.52
N ILE A 84 -0.30 -11.86 -8.39
CA ILE A 84 -1.50 -11.03 -8.28
C ILE A 84 -1.43 -9.85 -9.26
N VAL A 85 -0.32 -9.10 -9.25
CA VAL A 85 -0.18 -7.96 -10.16
C VAL A 85 -0.17 -8.40 -11.61
N SER A 86 0.54 -9.49 -11.95
CA SER A 86 0.61 -9.97 -13.33
C SER A 86 -0.76 -10.42 -13.85
N GLU A 87 -1.53 -11.12 -13.03
CA GLU A 87 -2.89 -11.56 -13.34
C GLU A 87 -3.83 -10.37 -13.54
N VAL A 88 -3.84 -9.42 -12.59
CA VAL A 88 -4.67 -8.22 -12.68
C VAL A 88 -4.28 -7.35 -13.88
N ARG A 89 -2.99 -7.23 -14.20
CA ARG A 89 -2.55 -6.52 -15.42
C ARG A 89 -3.08 -7.20 -16.68
N TYR A 90 -3.00 -8.52 -16.75
CA TYR A 90 -3.50 -9.27 -17.89
C TYR A 90 -5.01 -9.08 -18.07
N THR A 91 -5.80 -9.27 -17.00
CA THR A 91 -7.27 -9.18 -17.06
C THR A 91 -7.78 -7.76 -17.33
N THR A 92 -7.03 -6.74 -16.92
CA THR A 92 -7.35 -5.32 -17.19
C THR A 92 -6.71 -4.77 -18.47
N GLY A 93 -6.01 -5.60 -19.25
CA GLY A 93 -5.40 -5.22 -20.52
C GLY A 93 -4.18 -4.30 -20.39
N MET A 94 -3.57 -4.23 -19.21
CA MET A 94 -2.33 -3.48 -18.96
C MET A 94 -1.15 -4.27 -19.53
N SER A 95 -0.20 -3.60 -20.20
CA SER A 95 1.00 -4.25 -20.73
C SER A 95 1.81 -4.94 -19.62
N PRO A 96 2.38 -6.13 -19.85
CA PRO A 96 3.23 -6.79 -18.87
C PRO A 96 4.52 -5.98 -18.63
N PHE A 97 5.14 -6.18 -17.47
CA PHE A 97 6.48 -5.67 -17.24
C PHE A 97 7.50 -6.50 -18.01
N LEU A 98 8.41 -5.84 -18.73
CA LEU A 98 9.43 -6.50 -19.56
C LEU A 98 10.77 -6.68 -18.84
N SER A 99 10.96 -5.99 -17.71
CA SER A 99 12.17 -6.06 -16.90
C SER A 99 11.84 -5.72 -15.46
N LYS A 100 12.69 -6.17 -14.51
CA LYS A 100 12.52 -5.93 -13.07
C LYS A 100 11.11 -6.26 -12.58
N ILE A 101 10.54 -7.36 -13.08
CA ILE A 101 9.12 -7.72 -12.96
C ILE A 101 8.68 -7.67 -11.49
N GLU A 102 9.36 -8.43 -10.64
CA GLU A 102 9.07 -8.48 -9.19
C GLU A 102 9.10 -7.09 -8.55
N SER A 103 10.19 -6.33 -8.74
CA SER A 103 10.32 -4.98 -8.17
C SER A 103 9.22 -4.03 -8.63
N ASN A 104 8.79 -4.12 -9.90
CA ASN A 104 7.71 -3.30 -10.43
C ASN A 104 6.36 -3.74 -9.84
N CYS A 105 6.09 -5.04 -9.75
CA CYS A 105 4.88 -5.56 -9.13
C CYS A 105 4.76 -5.14 -7.66
N LEU A 106 5.83 -5.28 -6.88
CA LEU A 106 5.85 -4.81 -5.49
C LEU A 106 5.57 -3.31 -5.41
N SER A 107 6.18 -2.50 -6.28
CA SER A 107 5.96 -1.06 -6.29
C SER A 107 4.51 -0.70 -6.58
N GLU A 108 3.81 -1.44 -7.43
CA GLU A 108 2.39 -1.20 -7.73
C GLU A 108 1.53 -1.42 -6.48
N LEU A 109 1.72 -2.53 -5.76
CA LEU A 109 0.99 -2.81 -4.52
C LEU A 109 1.38 -1.86 -3.37
N PHE A 110 2.63 -1.40 -3.32
CA PHE A 110 3.07 -0.39 -2.35
C PHE A 110 2.48 1.00 -2.59
N LYS A 111 1.85 1.25 -3.75
CA LYS A 111 1.03 2.46 -3.98
C LYS A 111 -0.36 2.35 -3.34
N LEU A 112 -0.91 1.15 -3.22
CA LEU A 112 -2.28 0.95 -2.75
C LEU A 112 -2.40 0.74 -1.24
N PHE A 113 -1.35 0.25 -0.58
CA PHE A 113 -1.40 -0.05 0.85
C PHE A 113 -0.16 0.41 1.61
N LEU A 114 -0.31 0.61 2.92
CA LEU A 114 0.81 0.56 3.85
C LEU A 114 1.15 -0.90 4.15
N TRP A 115 2.44 -1.22 4.17
CA TRP A 115 2.91 -2.59 4.37
C TRP A 115 3.86 -2.70 5.56
N GLU A 116 3.75 -3.79 6.30
CA GLU A 116 4.77 -4.23 7.24
C GLU A 116 5.60 -5.35 6.65
N GLU A 117 6.90 -5.31 6.88
CA GLU A 117 7.80 -6.39 6.50
C GLU A 117 7.72 -7.50 7.56
N THR A 118 7.45 -8.72 7.10
CA THR A 118 7.43 -9.89 7.97
C THR A 118 8.73 -10.66 7.83
N TYR A 119 9.24 -11.15 8.96
CA TYR A 119 10.55 -11.79 9.01
C TYR A 119 10.51 -13.05 9.84
N GLU A 120 11.38 -14.00 9.47
CA GLU A 120 11.67 -15.20 10.24
C GLU A 120 13.12 -15.18 10.71
N ILE A 121 13.43 -15.94 11.77
CA ILE A 121 14.80 -16.17 12.23
C ILE A 121 15.24 -17.53 11.71
N VAL A 122 16.18 -17.54 10.78
CA VAL A 122 16.81 -18.75 10.23
C VAL A 122 18.31 -18.66 10.52
N ASP A 123 18.85 -19.65 11.24
CA ASP A 123 20.27 -19.67 11.65
C ASP A 123 20.74 -18.35 12.29
N GLU A 124 19.97 -17.85 13.27
CA GLU A 124 20.21 -16.57 13.97
C GLU A 124 20.15 -15.31 13.07
N LYS A 125 19.81 -15.44 11.79
CA LYS A 125 19.65 -14.33 10.85
C LYS A 125 18.18 -14.02 10.63
N LYS A 126 17.87 -12.72 10.64
CA LYS A 126 16.55 -12.20 10.29
C LYS A 126 16.38 -12.21 8.76
N VAL A 127 15.53 -13.09 8.25
CA VAL A 127 15.23 -13.26 6.83
C VAL A 127 13.86 -12.65 6.53
N LEU A 128 13.76 -11.82 5.50
CA LEU A 128 12.48 -11.28 5.03
C LEU A 128 11.70 -12.41 4.36
N ILE A 129 10.49 -12.68 4.86
CA ILE A 129 9.64 -13.76 4.32
C ILE A 129 8.41 -13.21 3.57
N GLY A 130 8.08 -11.93 3.74
CA GLY A 130 6.98 -11.32 3.02
C GLY A 130 6.58 -9.95 3.54
N TYR A 131 5.36 -9.58 3.20
CA TYR A 131 4.76 -8.30 3.50
C TYR A 131 3.32 -8.50 3.93
N LYS A 132 2.91 -7.74 4.95
CA LYS A 132 1.55 -7.74 5.49
C LYS A 132 0.93 -6.35 5.26
N PRO A 133 -0.17 -6.21 4.51
CA PRO A 133 -0.82 -4.93 4.31
C PRO A 133 -1.60 -4.57 5.57
N ILE A 134 -1.42 -3.34 6.03
CA ILE A 134 -2.00 -2.85 7.29
C ILE A 134 -3.03 -1.74 7.09
N CYS A 135 -2.95 -0.96 6.02
CA CYS A 135 -3.91 0.11 5.74
C CYS A 135 -4.09 0.30 4.24
N ARG A 136 -5.32 0.57 3.80
CA ARG A 136 -5.61 0.99 2.41
C ARG A 136 -5.31 2.48 2.22
N LEU A 137 -4.68 2.81 1.10
CA LEU A 137 -4.43 4.18 0.65
C LEU A 137 -5.47 4.66 -0.36
N ARG A 138 -6.44 3.81 -0.70
CA ARG A 138 -7.54 4.09 -1.61
C ARG A 138 -8.87 4.16 -0.85
N LYS A 139 -9.81 4.94 -1.37
CA LYS A 139 -11.20 5.02 -0.91
C LYS A 139 -12.07 3.91 -1.49
#